data_AF-A0A3D0XMI2-F1
#
_entry.id   AF-A0A3D0XMI2-F1
#
_cell.length_a   1.000
_cell.length_b   1.000
_cell.length_c   1.000
_cell.angle_alpha   90.00
_cell.angle_beta   90.00
_cell.angle_gamma   90.00
#
_symmetry.space_group_name_H-M   'P 1'
#
loop_
_entity.id
_entity.type
_entity.pdbx_description
1 polymer ?
#
loop_
_entity_poly.entity_id
_entity_poly.type
_entity_poly.pdbx_seq_one_letter_code
_entity_poly.pdbx_strand_id
1 'polypeptide(L)'
;TEENVVLSWTPMDAKGSLLPEMKLQSTARGQGKPDWISYDSANQSILFDDSEVGADGRYLSGSLSHEATTSMTVFWLGHYAEEAPFASSGTYAYNIGPNHTSHQRDDSGETYIVEQYNGTTYKGDSIQGFDGIPTVWSTVVNGSSHQFYANGINLNMQGDPTYSIPADTSLVVGAYSGSGYDFVGSMRELLIFDVALGDEDRMLVESYLANLIAPTQPEESLRLSHTDDGLLLEIPSQHILAQSSNLHDWTVVPYHYRSRTLEVSPTENRLFFKSQETFQTLPSGVVLFTRVASDTFREVQLHLDTGELYFIGEKSHGFDLYTSSGNHLWWCYMNTTSKGSGLLEYVMEHQGQAATDKESAIEAGWHTYTADKYRFLKLEPLEGQKTFVNQEGPQQAGQTDTTRAYSEDYRTIDHETLFFTLYQNSQNGHIYLGAGGDSVERQAGIIPPGDGTPEKDNGLRADIAFRATIELTEEQKMELLHQFLPQAAIHGPEAVAYEYQHPPGL
;
A
#
# COMPACT_ATOMS: atom_id res chain seq x y z
N THR A 1 25.58 34.99 -17.91
CA THR A 1 25.29 35.56 -16.58
C THR A 1 26.26 36.70 -16.32
N GLU A 2 25.89 37.66 -15.47
CA GLU A 2 26.78 38.68 -14.91
C GLU A 2 26.52 38.69 -13.40
N GLU A 3 27.53 38.49 -12.54
CA GLU A 3 27.35 38.45 -11.08
C GLU A 3 26.20 37.53 -10.61
N ASN A 4 26.11 36.34 -11.20
CA ASN A 4 25.02 35.34 -11.02
C ASN A 4 23.63 35.75 -11.52
N VAL A 5 23.44 36.95 -12.08
CA VAL A 5 22.20 37.35 -12.75
C VAL A 5 22.05 36.62 -14.09
N VAL A 6 20.87 36.06 -14.34
CA VAL A 6 20.51 35.43 -15.62
C VAL A 6 19.90 36.47 -16.54
N LEU A 7 20.69 36.88 -17.54
CA LEU A 7 20.24 37.82 -18.59
C LEU A 7 19.47 37.12 -19.72
N SER A 8 19.81 35.86 -19.98
CA SER A 8 19.18 35.07 -21.04
C SER A 8 19.51 33.58 -20.89
N TRP A 9 18.64 32.73 -21.45
CA TRP A 9 18.82 31.29 -21.57
C TRP A 9 18.70 30.88 -23.03
N THR A 10 19.73 30.26 -23.59
CA THR A 10 19.75 29.81 -24.99
C THR A 10 19.64 28.30 -25.03
N PRO A 11 18.57 27.73 -25.64
CA PRO A 11 18.42 26.30 -25.81
C PRO A 11 19.53 25.69 -26.67
N MET A 12 19.70 24.38 -26.56
CA MET A 12 20.58 23.58 -27.40
C MET A 12 19.79 22.45 -28.05
N ASP A 13 20.15 22.07 -29.28
CA ASP A 13 19.61 20.88 -29.93
C ASP A 13 20.18 19.58 -29.32
N ALA A 14 19.64 18.44 -29.74
CA ALA A 14 20.11 17.11 -29.29
C ALA A 14 21.57 16.79 -29.65
N LYS A 15 22.23 17.62 -30.48
CA LYS A 15 23.66 17.50 -30.84
C LYS A 15 24.55 18.47 -30.05
N GLY A 16 23.97 19.24 -29.13
CA GLY A 16 24.66 20.25 -28.33
C GLY A 16 24.92 21.57 -29.08
N SER A 17 24.25 21.81 -30.21
CA SER A 17 24.35 23.07 -30.93
C SER A 17 23.41 24.10 -30.33
N LEU A 18 23.91 25.30 -29.99
CA LEU A 18 23.07 26.40 -29.53
C LEU A 18 22.06 26.81 -30.60
N LEU A 19 20.85 27.12 -30.15
CA LEU A 19 19.72 27.61 -30.96
C LEU A 19 19.47 29.10 -30.63
N PRO A 20 20.31 30.03 -31.16
CA PRO A 20 20.24 31.45 -30.80
C PRO A 20 18.92 32.12 -31.19
N GLU A 21 18.20 31.59 -32.19
CA GLU A 21 16.87 32.03 -32.60
C GLU A 21 15.79 31.72 -31.55
N MET A 22 16.00 30.72 -30.70
CA MET A 22 15.09 30.37 -29.58
C MET A 22 15.56 30.94 -28.23
N LYS A 23 16.45 31.93 -28.25
CA LYS A 23 16.99 32.53 -27.04
C LYS A 23 15.88 33.17 -26.20
N LEU A 24 15.73 32.70 -24.97
CA LEU A 24 14.88 33.32 -23.96
C LEU A 24 15.63 34.49 -23.31
N GLN A 25 14.99 35.65 -23.25
CA GLN A 25 15.52 36.84 -22.60
C GLN A 25 14.87 37.02 -21.24
N SER A 26 15.66 37.48 -20.27
CA SER A 26 15.17 37.87 -18.96
C SER A 26 14.41 39.18 -19.08
N THR A 27 13.11 39.12 -18.80
CA THR A 27 12.14 40.20 -19.02
C THR A 27 11.56 40.66 -17.69
N ALA A 28 11.58 41.97 -17.45
CA ALA A 28 10.90 42.58 -16.31
C ALA A 28 9.45 42.92 -16.66
N ARG A 29 8.55 42.55 -15.76
CA ARG A 29 7.25 43.18 -15.60
C ARG A 29 7.39 44.26 -14.53
N GLY A 30 6.89 45.47 -14.81
CA GLY A 30 6.98 46.59 -13.86
C GLY A 30 8.42 46.88 -13.41
N GLN A 31 8.65 46.96 -12.10
CA GLN A 31 9.96 47.16 -11.47
C GLN A 31 10.71 45.86 -11.13
N GLY A 32 10.41 44.76 -11.83
CA GLY A 32 11.02 43.46 -11.59
C GLY A 32 12.55 43.48 -11.59
N LYS A 33 13.16 43.06 -10.47
CA LYS A 33 14.61 43.19 -10.25
C LYS A 33 15.39 42.17 -11.09
N PRO A 34 16.55 42.53 -11.64
CA PRO A 34 17.35 41.60 -12.45
C PRO A 34 17.78 40.34 -11.71
N ASP A 35 18.13 40.48 -10.42
CA ASP A 35 18.63 39.41 -9.54
C ASP A 35 17.54 38.43 -9.07
N TRP A 36 16.27 38.67 -9.39
CA TRP A 36 15.18 37.70 -9.16
C TRP A 36 15.23 36.49 -10.08
N ILE A 37 16.02 36.53 -11.15
CA ILE A 37 16.44 35.32 -11.87
C ILE A 37 17.95 35.22 -11.77
N SER A 38 18.40 34.28 -10.94
CA SER A 38 19.82 34.06 -10.68
C SER A 38 20.25 32.65 -11.04
N TYR A 39 21.54 32.46 -11.28
CA TYR A 39 22.14 31.16 -11.55
C TYR A 39 22.78 30.63 -10.27
N ASP A 40 22.24 29.52 -9.78
CA ASP A 40 22.84 28.77 -8.70
C ASP A 40 23.87 27.79 -9.27
N SER A 41 25.14 28.18 -9.19
CA SER A 41 26.24 27.34 -9.62
C SER A 41 26.42 26.05 -8.79
N ALA A 42 25.90 25.99 -7.56
CA ALA A 42 26.03 24.81 -6.70
C ALA A 42 25.09 23.69 -7.18
N ASN A 43 23.85 24.03 -7.50
CA ASN A 43 22.84 23.09 -7.99
C ASN A 43 22.73 23.05 -9.52
N GLN A 44 23.52 23.88 -10.21
CA GLN A 44 23.49 24.08 -11.67
C GLN A 44 22.11 24.50 -12.20
N SER A 45 21.34 25.23 -11.40
CA SER A 45 19.97 25.60 -11.70
C SER A 45 19.80 27.11 -11.84
N ILE A 46 18.67 27.49 -12.44
CA ILE A 46 18.15 28.86 -12.45
C ILE A 46 17.17 28.97 -11.28
N LEU A 47 17.39 29.96 -10.42
CA LEU A 47 16.49 30.31 -9.33
C LEU A 47 15.57 31.44 -9.77
N PHE A 48 14.31 31.32 -9.40
CA PHE A 48 13.30 32.36 -9.55
C PHE A 48 12.84 32.73 -8.14
N ASP A 49 13.22 33.93 -7.68
CA ASP A 49 13.06 34.37 -6.29
C ASP A 49 12.00 35.48 -6.13
N ASP A 50 11.15 35.64 -7.13
CA ASP A 50 10.09 36.65 -7.11
C ASP A 50 8.92 36.25 -6.22
N SER A 51 9.13 36.37 -4.91
CA SER A 51 8.12 36.14 -3.88
C SER A 51 7.15 37.32 -3.69
N GLU A 52 7.33 38.44 -4.42
CA GLU A 52 6.48 39.62 -4.28
C GLU A 52 5.14 39.40 -5.00
N VAL A 53 4.05 39.30 -4.24
CA VAL A 53 2.69 39.24 -4.80
C VAL A 53 2.30 40.65 -5.29
N GLY A 54 2.44 40.93 -6.58
CA GLY A 54 2.23 42.28 -7.11
C GLY A 54 2.24 42.43 -8.63
N ALA A 55 2.26 43.69 -9.08
CA ALA A 55 2.31 44.04 -10.51
C ALA A 55 3.71 43.89 -11.11
N ASP A 56 4.75 43.85 -10.27
CA ASP A 56 6.14 43.71 -10.69
C ASP A 56 6.49 42.22 -10.82
N GLY A 57 7.48 41.88 -11.64
CA GLY A 57 8.02 40.53 -11.66
C GLY A 57 9.07 40.25 -12.73
N ARG A 58 9.63 39.04 -12.73
CA ARG A 58 10.74 38.69 -13.61
C ARG A 58 10.60 37.26 -14.14
N TYR A 59 10.66 37.10 -15.46
CA TYR A 59 10.52 35.80 -16.14
C TYR A 59 11.45 35.73 -17.36
N LEU A 60 11.57 34.54 -17.93
CA LEU A 60 12.25 34.34 -19.22
C LEU A 60 11.23 34.25 -20.34
N SER A 61 11.48 34.94 -21.46
CA SER A 61 10.57 34.93 -22.61
C SER A 61 11.30 34.94 -23.95
N GLY A 62 10.76 34.20 -24.92
CA GLY A 62 11.22 34.20 -26.30
C GLY A 62 10.26 33.44 -27.20
N SER A 63 10.75 33.01 -28.36
CA SER A 63 9.99 32.18 -29.31
C SER A 63 10.52 30.76 -29.30
N LEU A 64 9.61 29.79 -29.35
CA LEU A 64 9.92 28.39 -29.59
C LEU A 64 9.70 28.11 -31.08
N SER A 65 10.75 27.85 -31.85
CA SER A 65 10.58 27.55 -33.28
C SER A 65 10.23 26.08 -33.47
N HIS A 66 9.02 25.84 -33.97
CA HIS A 66 8.49 24.51 -34.24
C HIS A 66 7.37 24.62 -35.28
N GLU A 67 7.08 23.52 -35.97
CA GLU A 67 5.92 23.43 -36.86
C GLU A 67 4.62 23.39 -36.05
N ALA A 68 3.52 23.84 -36.64
CA ALA A 68 2.22 23.78 -35.98
C ALA A 68 1.87 22.32 -35.63
N THR A 69 1.46 22.08 -34.38
CA THR A 69 1.26 20.73 -33.84
C THR A 69 0.09 20.67 -32.88
N THR A 70 -0.44 19.47 -32.67
CA THR A 70 -1.39 19.15 -31.61
C THR A 70 -0.76 18.28 -30.52
N SER A 71 0.52 17.95 -30.66
CA SER A 71 1.25 17.02 -29.81
C SER A 71 2.59 17.61 -29.40
N MET A 72 2.94 17.45 -28.13
CA MET A 72 4.19 17.96 -27.57
C MET A 72 4.49 17.22 -26.26
N THR A 73 5.76 17.05 -25.95
CA THR A 73 6.19 16.57 -24.63
C THR A 73 7.15 17.59 -24.02
N VAL A 74 6.89 17.99 -22.79
CA VAL A 74 7.73 18.94 -22.05
C VAL A 74 8.22 18.26 -20.78
N PHE A 75 9.52 18.28 -20.55
CA PHE A 75 10.12 17.88 -19.29
C PHE A 75 10.76 19.08 -18.63
N TRP A 76 10.69 19.16 -17.31
CA TRP A 76 11.58 20.03 -16.58
C TRP A 76 12.06 19.37 -15.30
N LEU A 77 13.31 19.62 -14.94
CA LEU A 77 13.90 19.20 -13.67
C LEU A 77 13.95 20.40 -12.74
N GLY A 78 13.26 20.33 -11.61
CA GLY A 78 13.19 21.44 -10.67
C GLY A 78 12.10 21.27 -9.61
N HIS A 79 11.80 22.36 -8.91
CA HIS A 79 10.75 22.39 -7.89
C HIS A 79 10.20 23.79 -7.69
N TYR A 80 8.97 23.86 -7.21
CA TYR A 80 8.45 25.07 -6.55
C TYR A 80 9.08 25.19 -5.16
N ALA A 81 9.37 26.39 -4.69
CA ALA A 81 9.89 26.58 -3.34
C ALA A 81 8.79 26.29 -2.29
N GLU A 82 9.16 25.77 -1.11
CA GLU A 82 8.22 25.58 0.01
C GLU A 82 7.55 26.90 0.43
N GLU A 83 8.32 27.98 0.37
CA GLU A 83 7.89 29.34 0.71
C GLU A 83 7.21 30.08 -0.46
N ALA A 84 6.94 29.38 -1.57
CA ALA A 84 6.31 30.00 -2.74
C ALA A 84 4.93 30.56 -2.35
N PRO A 85 4.62 31.83 -2.69
CA PRO A 85 3.38 32.47 -2.27
C PRO A 85 2.13 31.69 -2.71
N PHE A 86 1.10 31.70 -1.87
CA PHE A 86 -0.24 31.28 -2.26
C PHE A 86 -0.79 32.26 -3.29
N ALA A 87 -0.87 31.82 -4.54
CA ALA A 87 -1.46 32.59 -5.59
C ALA A 87 -2.97 32.30 -5.65
N SER A 88 -3.80 33.34 -5.77
CA SER A 88 -5.25 33.20 -5.98
C SER A 88 -5.62 32.64 -7.37
N SER A 89 -4.60 32.38 -8.19
CA SER A 89 -4.61 31.82 -9.54
C SER A 89 -3.25 31.14 -9.73
N GLY A 90 -3.17 30.04 -10.48
CA GLY A 90 -1.96 29.22 -10.57
C GLY A 90 -0.64 29.97 -10.85
N THR A 91 0.47 29.42 -10.32
CA THR A 91 1.85 29.85 -10.56
C THR A 91 2.51 28.98 -11.62
N TYR A 92 3.15 29.59 -12.62
CA TYR A 92 3.49 28.89 -13.86
C TYR A 92 4.98 28.61 -14.00
N ALA A 93 5.35 27.33 -14.02
CA ALA A 93 6.72 26.92 -14.37
C ALA A 93 7.03 27.29 -15.83
N TYR A 94 6.09 27.01 -16.75
CA TYR A 94 6.17 27.43 -18.14
C TYR A 94 4.80 27.65 -18.78
N ASN A 95 4.80 28.42 -19.87
CA ASN A 95 3.72 28.54 -20.85
C ASN A 95 4.28 28.47 -22.27
N ILE A 96 3.68 27.62 -23.09
CA ILE A 96 3.94 27.52 -24.53
C ILE A 96 2.71 28.10 -25.21
N GLY A 97 2.84 29.36 -25.62
CA GLY A 97 1.72 30.26 -25.87
C GLY A 97 0.89 30.51 -24.61
N PRO A 98 0.30 31.71 -24.44
CA PRO A 98 -0.47 32.02 -23.25
C PRO A 98 -1.70 31.11 -23.06
N ASN A 99 -2.19 30.47 -24.12
CA ASN A 99 -3.39 29.62 -24.06
C ASN A 99 -3.23 28.31 -24.85
N HIS A 100 -2.02 27.74 -24.99
CA HIS A 100 -1.89 26.47 -25.73
C HIS A 100 -1.48 25.30 -24.85
N THR A 101 -0.47 25.46 -24.00
CA THR A 101 -0.20 24.49 -22.92
C THR A 101 0.67 25.12 -21.84
N SER A 102 0.55 24.64 -20.61
CA SER A 102 1.27 25.16 -19.46
C SER A 102 1.49 24.09 -18.41
N HIS A 103 2.34 24.39 -17.43
CA HIS A 103 2.44 23.66 -16.18
C HIS A 103 2.37 24.65 -15.03
N GLN A 104 1.39 24.48 -14.15
CA GLN A 104 1.16 25.40 -13.05
C GLN A 104 0.84 24.66 -11.73
N ARG A 105 1.15 25.32 -10.62
CA ARG A 105 0.80 24.94 -9.26
C ARG A 105 -0.26 25.92 -8.75
N ASP A 106 -1.41 25.42 -8.32
CA ASP A 106 -2.52 26.25 -7.83
C ASP A 106 -2.96 25.83 -6.42
N ASP A 107 -3.63 26.75 -5.73
CA ASP A 107 -4.20 26.53 -4.40
C ASP A 107 -5.62 25.96 -4.52
N SER A 108 -5.84 24.75 -3.99
CA SER A 108 -7.18 24.15 -3.90
C SER A 108 -7.77 24.23 -2.48
N GLY A 109 -7.27 25.12 -1.63
CA GLY A 109 -7.75 25.41 -0.28
C GLY A 109 -7.13 24.54 0.82
N GLU A 110 -6.95 23.24 0.57
CA GLU A 110 -6.37 22.29 1.55
C GLU A 110 -4.97 21.79 1.17
N THR A 111 -4.57 21.94 -0.10
CA THR A 111 -3.29 21.47 -0.65
C THR A 111 -2.96 22.27 -1.92
N TYR A 112 -1.71 22.17 -2.36
CA TYR A 112 -1.31 22.55 -3.72
C TYR A 112 -1.57 21.43 -4.70
N ILE A 113 -2.15 21.76 -5.84
CA ILE A 113 -2.43 20.83 -6.93
C ILE A 113 -1.68 21.22 -8.20
N VAL A 114 -1.45 20.24 -9.07
CA VAL A 114 -1.02 20.53 -10.43
C VAL A 114 -2.23 21.00 -11.24
N GLU A 115 -2.02 22.00 -12.07
CA GLU A 115 -2.97 22.40 -13.08
C GLU A 115 -2.29 22.57 -14.44
N GLN A 116 -3.13 22.54 -15.48
CA GLN A 116 -2.76 22.80 -16.84
C GLN A 116 -3.73 23.80 -17.45
N TYR A 117 -3.23 24.72 -18.25
CA TYR A 117 -4.05 25.73 -18.93
C TYR A 117 -3.79 25.75 -20.44
N ASN A 118 -4.86 25.69 -21.24
CA ASN A 118 -4.85 25.87 -22.71
C ASN A 118 -5.98 26.79 -23.19
N GLY A 119 -6.38 27.75 -22.35
CA GLY A 119 -7.64 28.48 -22.50
C GLY A 119 -8.75 27.93 -21.59
N THR A 120 -8.66 26.65 -21.22
CA THR A 120 -9.41 26.02 -20.13
C THR A 120 -8.44 25.51 -19.08
N THR A 121 -8.82 25.62 -17.80
CA THR A 121 -8.05 25.07 -16.68
C THR A 121 -8.46 23.62 -16.40
N TYR A 122 -7.47 22.76 -16.27
CA TYR A 122 -7.62 21.36 -15.89
C TYR A 122 -6.79 21.09 -14.65
N LYS A 123 -7.31 20.24 -13.77
CA LYS A 123 -6.75 19.97 -12.44
C LYS A 123 -6.29 18.52 -12.37
N GLY A 124 -5.18 18.29 -11.68
CA GLY A 124 -4.70 16.96 -11.31
C GLY A 124 -4.57 16.81 -9.80
N ASP A 125 -3.73 15.88 -9.40
CA ASP A 125 -3.48 15.52 -8.01
C ASP A 125 -2.71 16.60 -7.23
N SER A 126 -2.65 16.38 -5.92
CA SER A 126 -1.80 17.15 -5.01
C SER A 126 -0.32 17.00 -5.41
N ILE A 127 0.38 18.13 -5.42
CA ILE A 127 1.83 18.21 -5.63
C ILE A 127 2.58 18.87 -4.48
N GLN A 128 1.90 19.15 -3.36
CA GLN A 128 2.51 19.80 -2.20
C GLN A 128 3.73 19.02 -1.67
N GLY A 129 3.70 17.69 -1.74
CA GLY A 129 4.82 16.84 -1.33
C GLY A 129 6.09 16.98 -2.16
N PHE A 130 6.07 17.73 -3.27
CA PHE A 130 7.23 17.98 -4.13
C PHE A 130 7.82 19.39 -3.97
N ASP A 131 7.21 20.26 -3.17
CA ASP A 131 7.76 21.59 -2.90
C ASP A 131 9.13 21.47 -2.20
N GLY A 132 10.11 22.26 -2.63
CA GLY A 132 11.49 22.22 -2.14
C GLY A 132 12.32 21.02 -2.60
N ILE A 133 11.71 20.02 -3.25
CA ILE A 133 12.36 18.75 -3.61
C ILE A 133 12.60 18.70 -5.13
N PRO A 134 13.87 18.61 -5.61
CA PRO A 134 14.16 18.42 -7.02
C PRO A 134 13.35 17.26 -7.61
N THR A 135 12.47 17.58 -8.56
CA THR A 135 11.49 16.65 -9.11
C THR A 135 11.60 16.66 -10.62
N VAL A 136 11.48 15.49 -11.22
CA VAL A 136 11.37 15.32 -12.67
C VAL A 136 9.90 15.44 -13.05
N TRP A 137 9.56 16.52 -13.74
CA TRP A 137 8.21 16.75 -14.23
C TRP A 137 8.14 16.39 -15.71
N SER A 138 7.06 15.74 -16.13
CA SER A 138 6.78 15.51 -17.55
C SER A 138 5.33 15.78 -17.89
N THR A 139 5.13 16.40 -19.05
CA THR A 139 3.83 16.76 -19.60
C THR A 139 3.76 16.21 -21.01
N VAL A 140 2.84 15.29 -21.27
CA VAL A 140 2.54 14.76 -22.60
C VAL A 140 1.20 15.33 -23.03
N VAL A 141 1.16 16.05 -24.15
CA VAL A 141 -0.10 16.47 -24.78
C VAL A 141 -0.23 15.82 -26.15
N ASN A 142 -1.43 15.34 -26.48
CA ASN A 142 -1.71 14.68 -27.75
C ASN A 142 -3.18 14.91 -28.17
N GLY A 143 -3.40 15.91 -29.02
CA GLY A 143 -4.68 16.21 -29.64
C GLY A 143 -5.77 16.55 -28.62
N SER A 144 -6.44 15.52 -28.12
CA SER A 144 -7.51 15.63 -27.13
C SER A 144 -7.18 14.96 -25.79
N SER A 145 -5.89 14.75 -25.48
CA SER A 145 -5.45 14.12 -24.23
C SER A 145 -4.24 14.85 -23.64
N HIS A 146 -4.12 14.78 -22.32
CA HIS A 146 -2.94 15.19 -21.59
C HIS A 146 -2.59 14.19 -20.50
N GLN A 147 -1.31 14.09 -20.16
CA GLN A 147 -0.84 13.33 -19.01
C GLN A 147 0.31 14.10 -18.38
N PHE A 148 0.25 14.27 -17.07
CA PHE A 148 1.28 14.95 -16.30
C PHE A 148 1.85 13.96 -15.30
N TYR A 149 3.15 14.04 -15.08
CA TYR A 149 3.84 13.15 -14.16
C TYR A 149 4.84 13.91 -13.29
N ALA A 150 5.00 13.43 -12.07
CA ALA A 150 6.09 13.78 -11.17
C ALA A 150 6.87 12.51 -10.82
N ASN A 151 8.17 12.47 -11.11
CA ASN A 151 9.03 11.30 -10.92
C ASN A 151 8.45 10.01 -11.54
N GLY A 152 7.81 10.13 -12.70
CA GLY A 152 7.16 9.02 -13.42
C GLY A 152 5.79 8.61 -12.88
N ILE A 153 5.32 9.20 -11.78
CA ILE A 153 3.98 8.96 -11.21
C ILE A 153 2.97 9.86 -11.92
N ASN A 154 1.90 9.27 -12.45
CA ASN A 154 0.83 10.02 -13.12
C ASN A 154 0.05 10.86 -12.10
N LEU A 155 -0.14 12.14 -12.39
CA LEU A 155 -0.84 13.13 -11.55
C LEU A 155 -2.35 13.20 -11.85
N ASN A 156 -2.90 12.20 -12.53
CA ASN A 156 -4.33 12.02 -12.79
C ASN A 156 -5.03 13.29 -13.29
N MET A 157 -4.43 13.96 -14.28
CA MET A 157 -5.02 15.14 -14.92
C MET A 157 -6.40 14.83 -15.49
N GLN A 158 -7.39 15.63 -15.08
CA GLN A 158 -8.80 15.41 -15.44
C GLN A 158 -9.21 16.24 -16.65
N GLY A 159 -10.16 15.71 -17.43
CA GLY A 159 -10.86 16.42 -18.49
C GLY A 159 -10.41 16.06 -19.91
N ASP A 160 -11.17 16.57 -20.89
CA ASP A 160 -10.94 16.33 -22.32
C ASP A 160 -10.43 17.61 -22.98
N PRO A 161 -9.10 17.82 -23.05
CA PRO A 161 -8.55 19.03 -23.66
C PRO A 161 -8.70 19.05 -25.17
N THR A 162 -8.44 20.21 -25.79
CA THR A 162 -8.26 20.31 -27.24
C THR A 162 -7.03 21.17 -27.50
N TYR A 163 -5.97 20.53 -28.00
CA TYR A 163 -4.70 21.16 -28.28
C TYR A 163 -4.59 21.56 -29.75
N SER A 164 -4.19 22.81 -29.94
CA SER A 164 -3.76 23.37 -31.21
C SER A 164 -2.67 24.37 -30.90
N ILE A 165 -1.42 24.01 -31.17
CA ILE A 165 -0.22 24.78 -30.87
C ILE A 165 0.29 25.34 -32.20
N PRO A 166 0.12 26.65 -32.46
CA PRO A 166 0.60 27.28 -33.69
C PRO A 166 2.12 27.21 -33.82
N ALA A 167 2.62 27.25 -35.05
CA ALA A 167 4.05 27.36 -35.31
C ALA A 167 4.65 28.62 -34.67
N ASP A 168 5.93 28.54 -34.31
CA ASP A 168 6.73 29.65 -33.77
C ASP A 168 6.08 30.36 -32.55
N THR A 169 5.44 29.59 -31.67
CA THR A 169 4.72 30.12 -30.51
C THR A 169 5.67 30.72 -29.46
N SER A 170 5.14 31.60 -28.60
CA SER A 170 5.93 32.19 -27.52
C SER A 170 6.23 31.14 -26.44
N LEU A 171 7.46 31.09 -25.93
CA LEU A 171 7.79 30.35 -24.70
C LEU A 171 8.04 31.35 -23.57
N VAL A 172 7.28 31.21 -22.49
CA VAL A 172 7.48 31.93 -21.23
C VAL A 172 7.84 30.92 -20.15
N VAL A 173 8.91 31.17 -19.41
CA VAL A 173 9.32 30.35 -18.26
C VAL A 173 9.28 31.24 -17.02
N GLY A 174 8.58 30.75 -16.01
CA GLY A 174 8.44 31.40 -14.70
C GLY A 174 7.30 32.40 -14.56
N ALA A 175 6.38 32.48 -15.53
CA ALA A 175 5.17 33.31 -15.42
C ALA A 175 4.09 32.84 -16.41
N TYR A 176 2.82 33.20 -16.15
CA TYR A 176 1.73 33.07 -17.13
C TYR A 176 2.03 33.88 -18.40
N SER A 177 2.28 35.17 -18.15
CA SER A 177 2.56 36.22 -19.11
C SER A 177 2.94 37.48 -18.30
N GLY A 178 2.58 38.67 -18.76
CA GLY A 178 2.78 39.93 -18.04
C GLY A 178 1.84 40.17 -16.85
N SER A 179 1.28 39.16 -16.17
CA SER A 179 0.41 39.31 -14.98
C SER A 179 0.94 38.50 -13.81
N GLY A 180 0.98 39.09 -12.60
CA GLY A 180 1.82 38.62 -11.49
C GLY A 180 1.30 37.48 -10.63
N TYR A 181 1.83 36.28 -10.93
CA TYR A 181 1.76 35.02 -10.20
C TYR A 181 2.95 34.17 -10.65
N ASP A 182 4.15 34.69 -10.39
CA ASP A 182 5.38 34.18 -10.97
C ASP A 182 5.82 32.90 -10.25
N PHE A 183 6.53 32.05 -10.97
CA PHE A 183 7.13 30.86 -10.40
C PHE A 183 8.18 31.27 -9.36
N VAL A 184 8.06 30.72 -8.16
CA VAL A 184 9.11 30.80 -7.14
C VAL A 184 9.66 29.41 -6.94
N GLY A 185 10.95 29.23 -7.21
CA GLY A 185 11.56 27.91 -7.20
C GLY A 185 12.81 27.80 -8.06
N SER A 186 13.17 26.57 -8.40
CA SER A 186 14.40 26.24 -9.13
C SER A 186 14.09 25.43 -10.36
N MET A 187 14.75 25.74 -11.48
CA MET A 187 14.70 24.97 -12.72
C MET A 187 16.12 24.72 -13.24
N ARG A 188 16.48 23.44 -13.40
CA ARG A 188 17.81 23.01 -13.87
C ARG A 188 17.82 22.68 -15.35
N GLU A 189 16.85 21.91 -15.81
CA GLU A 189 16.71 21.49 -17.20
C GLU A 189 15.26 21.74 -17.66
N LEU A 190 15.10 22.11 -18.93
CA LEU A 190 13.82 22.16 -19.65
C LEU A 190 14.04 21.53 -21.03
N LEU A 191 13.37 20.42 -21.29
CA LEU A 191 13.43 19.69 -22.56
C LEU A 191 12.08 19.73 -23.23
N ILE A 192 12.04 20.00 -24.54
CA ILE A 192 10.80 20.08 -25.31
C ILE A 192 10.95 19.21 -26.55
N PHE A 193 9.99 18.32 -26.75
CA PHE A 193 9.85 17.46 -27.92
C PHE A 193 8.57 17.86 -28.65
N ASP A 194 8.63 18.06 -29.96
CA ASP A 194 7.49 18.40 -30.83
C ASP A 194 6.57 17.19 -31.15
N VAL A 195 6.68 16.14 -30.33
CA VAL A 195 5.92 14.90 -30.43
C VAL A 195 5.39 14.50 -29.05
N ALA A 196 4.29 13.76 -29.03
CA ALA A 196 3.82 13.07 -27.84
C ALA A 196 4.63 11.77 -27.66
N LEU A 197 5.52 11.73 -26.67
CA LEU A 197 6.31 10.54 -26.39
C LEU A 197 5.42 9.46 -25.77
N GLY A 198 5.68 8.20 -26.15
CA GLY A 198 5.12 7.04 -25.44
C GLY A 198 5.83 6.81 -24.11
N ASP A 199 5.28 5.93 -23.28
CA ASP A 199 5.80 5.68 -21.93
C ASP A 199 7.26 5.24 -21.90
N GLU A 200 7.68 4.35 -22.82
CA GLU A 200 9.06 3.84 -22.87
C GLU A 200 10.07 4.99 -23.11
N ASP A 201 9.83 5.82 -24.13
CA ASP A 201 10.70 6.94 -24.45
C ASP A 201 10.66 8.04 -23.38
N ARG A 202 9.47 8.32 -22.84
CA ARG A 202 9.29 9.29 -21.75
C ARG A 202 10.11 8.87 -20.53
N MET A 203 10.01 7.62 -20.10
CA MET A 203 10.71 7.09 -18.93
C MET A 203 12.24 7.09 -19.11
N LEU A 204 12.75 6.96 -20.33
CA LEU A 204 14.19 7.10 -20.61
C LEU A 204 14.68 8.52 -20.33
N VAL A 205 13.92 9.54 -20.76
CA VAL A 205 14.24 10.94 -20.50
C VAL A 205 14.13 11.25 -19.01
N GLU A 206 13.08 10.75 -18.35
CA GLU A 206 12.90 10.92 -16.90
C GLU A 206 14.05 10.30 -16.11
N SER A 207 14.47 9.09 -16.49
CA SER A 207 15.61 8.41 -15.86
C SER A 207 16.91 9.20 -16.05
N TYR A 208 17.12 9.78 -17.22
CA TYR A 208 18.26 10.68 -17.47
C TYR A 208 18.22 11.89 -16.53
N LEU A 209 17.09 12.59 -16.44
CA LEU A 209 16.95 13.77 -15.59
C LEU A 209 17.07 13.43 -14.10
N ALA A 210 16.53 12.29 -13.66
CA ALA A 210 16.65 11.82 -12.28
C ALA A 210 18.11 11.57 -11.89
N ASN A 211 18.93 11.05 -12.80
CA ASN A 211 20.36 10.86 -12.58
C ASN A 211 21.16 12.17 -12.47
N LEU A 212 20.60 13.30 -12.91
CA LEU A 212 21.23 14.61 -12.76
C LEU A 212 21.01 15.18 -11.36
N ILE A 213 19.94 14.82 -10.67
CA ILE A 213 19.73 15.21 -9.28
C ILE A 213 20.96 14.70 -8.52
N ALA A 214 21.81 15.65 -8.09
CA ALA A 214 22.97 15.29 -7.28
C ALA A 214 22.41 14.45 -6.13
N PRO A 215 23.04 13.32 -5.76
CA PRO A 215 22.63 12.67 -4.54
C PRO A 215 22.70 13.75 -3.48
N THR A 216 21.55 14.22 -3.01
CA THR A 216 21.41 14.85 -1.70
C THR A 216 22.25 13.97 -0.81
N GLN A 217 23.18 14.57 -0.04
CA GLN A 217 24.06 13.85 0.89
C GLN A 217 23.42 12.53 1.24
N PRO A 218 24.02 11.39 0.83
CA PRO A 218 23.31 10.16 0.52
C PRO A 218 22.19 10.05 1.52
N GLU A 219 20.91 10.15 1.08
CA GLU A 219 19.70 10.00 1.93
C GLU A 219 20.17 9.30 3.17
N GLU A 220 20.30 9.95 4.34
CA GLU A 220 21.15 9.42 5.41
C GLU A 220 20.89 7.93 5.51
N SER A 221 21.83 7.14 5.00
CA SER A 221 21.42 5.85 4.45
C SER A 221 20.91 5.06 5.62
N LEU A 222 19.71 4.47 5.50
CA LEU A 222 19.13 3.62 6.54
C LEU A 222 20.24 2.92 7.31
N ARG A 223 20.52 3.39 8.54
CA ARG A 223 21.73 2.94 9.24
C ARG A 223 21.35 1.72 10.02
N LEU A 224 21.90 0.59 9.62
CA LEU A 224 21.93 -0.60 10.47
C LEU A 224 23.16 -0.48 11.37
N SER A 225 22.93 -0.28 12.68
CA SER A 225 23.98 -0.31 13.69
C SER A 225 23.80 -1.52 14.60
N HIS A 226 24.91 -2.17 14.96
CA HIS A 226 24.90 -3.25 15.95
C HIS A 226 24.90 -2.64 17.35
N THR A 227 23.95 -3.07 18.18
CA THR A 227 23.86 -2.73 19.61
C THR A 227 24.00 -4.01 20.44
N ASP A 228 24.17 -3.86 21.76
CA ASP A 228 24.23 -5.00 22.69
C ASP A 228 22.93 -5.83 22.68
N ASP A 229 21.82 -5.23 22.22
CA ASP A 229 20.48 -5.85 22.15
C ASP A 229 20.07 -6.30 20.73
N GLY A 230 20.88 -6.04 19.69
CA GLY A 230 20.59 -6.50 18.33
C GLY A 230 21.03 -5.56 17.21
N LEU A 231 20.22 -5.48 16.15
CA LEU A 231 20.40 -4.56 15.03
C LEU A 231 19.40 -3.41 15.18
N LEU A 232 19.90 -2.19 15.27
CA LEU A 232 19.12 -0.96 15.27
C LEU A 232 19.07 -0.41 13.85
N LEU A 233 17.87 -0.26 13.31
CA LEU A 233 17.63 0.48 12.08
C LEU A 233 17.31 1.94 12.45
N GLU A 234 18.21 2.85 12.15
CA GLU A 234 17.97 4.28 12.30
C GLU A 234 17.42 4.82 10.98
N ILE A 235 16.16 5.26 11.01
CA ILE A 235 15.49 5.96 9.91
C ILE A 235 15.65 7.46 10.18
N PRO A 236 16.40 8.20 9.35
CA PRO A 236 16.55 9.63 9.52
C PRO A 236 15.21 10.33 9.34
N SER A 237 14.97 11.38 10.12
CA SER A 237 13.72 12.14 10.10
C SER A 237 13.39 12.78 8.74
N GLN A 238 14.39 12.87 7.85
CA GLN A 238 14.28 13.50 6.52
C GLN A 238 14.14 12.46 5.40
N HIS A 239 14.20 11.16 5.72
CA HIS A 239 14.05 10.06 4.77
C HIS A 239 12.57 9.92 4.38
N ILE A 240 12.25 9.58 3.12
CA ILE A 240 10.86 9.50 2.63
C ILE A 240 10.00 8.51 3.46
N LEU A 241 10.63 7.48 4.00
CA LEU A 241 10.04 6.51 4.93
C LEU A 241 9.61 7.12 6.28
N ALA A 242 10.24 8.21 6.73
CA ALA A 242 9.83 8.92 7.95
C ALA A 242 8.60 9.82 7.75
N GLN A 243 8.24 10.12 6.50
CA GLN A 243 7.09 10.96 6.14
C GLN A 243 5.82 10.15 5.77
N SER A 244 5.93 8.83 5.65
CA SER A 244 4.81 7.96 5.29
C SER A 244 3.93 7.65 6.50
N SER A 245 2.65 7.99 6.39
CA SER A 245 1.60 7.59 7.34
C SER A 245 1.34 6.07 7.34
N ASN A 246 1.61 5.39 6.21
CA ASN A 246 1.46 3.93 6.08
C ASN A 246 2.60 3.14 6.73
N LEU A 247 3.72 3.79 7.08
CA LEU A 247 4.85 3.13 7.76
C LEU A 247 4.74 3.16 9.28
N HIS A 248 3.70 3.79 9.84
CA HIS A 248 3.42 3.75 11.29
C HIS A 248 3.06 2.34 11.77
N ASP A 249 2.59 1.47 10.87
CA ASP A 249 2.19 0.08 11.16
C ASP A 249 3.27 -0.96 10.80
N TRP A 250 4.46 -0.52 10.36
CA TRP A 250 5.55 -1.42 10.01
C TRP A 250 6.52 -1.55 11.18
N THR A 251 6.68 -2.76 11.69
CA THR A 251 7.74 -3.06 12.65
C THR A 251 8.85 -3.80 11.90
N VAL A 252 10.09 -3.27 11.91
CA VAL A 252 11.25 -4.06 11.49
C VAL A 252 11.54 -5.04 12.61
N VAL A 253 10.98 -6.24 12.51
CA VAL A 253 11.26 -7.33 13.43
C VAL A 253 12.50 -8.04 12.90
N PRO A 254 13.67 -7.97 13.55
CA PRO A 254 14.75 -8.88 13.22
C PRO A 254 14.21 -10.30 13.44
N TYR A 255 14.21 -11.13 12.40
CA TYR A 255 13.80 -12.52 12.50
C TYR A 255 14.74 -13.23 13.50
N HIS A 256 14.22 -13.45 14.72
CA HIS A 256 14.94 -13.80 15.95
C HIS A 256 15.33 -15.29 16.00
N TYR A 257 16.56 -15.65 16.41
CA TYR A 257 16.84 -16.36 17.68
C TYR A 257 18.35 -16.66 17.91
N ARG A 258 18.77 -16.39 19.14
CA ARG A 258 19.90 -16.84 19.99
C ARG A 258 20.95 -17.90 19.57
N SER A 259 21.39 -18.06 18.33
CA SER A 259 22.61 -18.85 18.06
C SER A 259 23.54 -18.25 17.01
N ARG A 260 24.72 -17.93 17.52
CA ARG A 260 25.97 -17.45 16.92
C ARG A 260 26.17 -17.68 15.41
N THR A 261 26.41 -16.55 14.74
CA THR A 261 27.18 -16.33 13.50
C THR A 261 26.53 -16.78 12.19
N LEU A 262 26.00 -15.81 11.43
CA LEU A 262 25.71 -15.94 10.00
C LEU A 262 27.01 -15.63 9.23
N GLU A 263 27.70 -16.65 8.71
CA GLU A 263 28.79 -16.45 7.76
C GLU A 263 28.20 -16.32 6.35
N VAL A 264 28.07 -15.08 5.86
CA VAL A 264 27.67 -14.81 4.48
C VAL A 264 28.92 -14.87 3.60
N SER A 265 28.96 -15.82 2.67
CA SER A 265 30.03 -15.93 1.68
C SER A 265 29.96 -14.74 0.71
N PRO A 266 31.09 -14.13 0.27
CA PRO A 266 31.12 -13.06 -0.72
C PRO A 266 30.46 -13.39 -2.07
N THR A 267 30.09 -14.65 -2.30
CA THR A 267 29.49 -15.16 -3.54
C THR A 267 27.96 -15.19 -3.55
N GLU A 268 27.28 -14.94 -2.42
CA GLU A 268 25.82 -14.95 -2.39
C GLU A 268 25.27 -13.61 -2.88
N ASN A 269 24.60 -13.64 -4.03
CA ASN A 269 24.02 -12.46 -4.67
C ASN A 269 23.06 -11.75 -3.73
N ARG A 270 23.20 -10.42 -3.67
CA ARG A 270 22.27 -9.51 -2.99
C ARG A 270 20.89 -9.64 -3.64
N LEU A 271 19.95 -10.29 -2.97
CA LEU A 271 18.56 -10.35 -3.41
C LEU A 271 17.88 -9.01 -3.08
N PHE A 272 17.62 -8.23 -4.13
CA PHE A 272 16.71 -7.08 -4.08
C PHE A 272 15.32 -7.56 -4.53
N PHE A 273 14.27 -7.17 -3.79
CA PHE A 273 12.90 -7.49 -4.19
C PHE A 273 12.49 -6.60 -5.37
N LYS A 274 12.06 -7.23 -6.47
CA LYS A 274 11.41 -6.60 -7.62
C LYS A 274 9.94 -6.99 -7.59
N SER A 275 9.01 -6.03 -7.70
CA SER A 275 7.59 -6.35 -7.88
C SER A 275 7.40 -7.13 -9.19
N GLN A 276 6.67 -8.25 -9.13
CA GLN A 276 6.23 -9.00 -10.29
C GLN A 276 4.71 -9.12 -10.25
N GLU A 277 4.05 -8.84 -11.37
CA GLU A 277 2.59 -8.95 -11.51
C GLU A 277 2.16 -10.36 -11.94
N THR A 278 3.09 -11.19 -12.40
CA THR A 278 2.84 -12.59 -12.79
C THR A 278 3.99 -13.47 -12.36
N PHE A 279 3.68 -14.67 -11.90
CA PHE A 279 4.69 -15.64 -11.48
C PHE A 279 4.63 -16.86 -12.41
N GLN A 280 5.79 -17.32 -12.89
CA GLN A 280 5.89 -18.57 -13.67
C GLN A 280 6.18 -19.79 -12.79
N THR A 281 6.67 -19.55 -11.57
CA THR A 281 7.01 -20.55 -10.55
C THR A 281 6.71 -19.96 -9.19
N LEU A 282 6.31 -20.79 -8.23
CA LEU A 282 6.03 -20.36 -6.86
C LEU A 282 7.32 -19.83 -6.18
N PRO A 283 7.36 -18.55 -5.74
CA PRO A 283 8.46 -18.05 -4.92
C PRO A 283 8.47 -18.69 -3.53
N SER A 284 9.67 -18.79 -2.91
CA SER A 284 9.79 -19.20 -1.51
C SER A 284 9.30 -18.10 -0.56
N GLY A 285 8.71 -18.48 0.57
CA GLY A 285 8.28 -17.56 1.62
C GLY A 285 7.02 -16.76 1.28
N VAL A 286 6.20 -17.23 0.34
CA VAL A 286 4.92 -16.59 0.01
C VAL A 286 3.91 -16.85 1.12
N VAL A 287 3.39 -15.77 1.70
CA VAL A 287 2.35 -15.83 2.72
C VAL A 287 1.11 -15.11 2.24
N LEU A 288 -0.04 -15.76 2.32
CA LEU A 288 -1.34 -15.18 2.03
C LEU A 288 -2.08 -14.96 3.34
N PHE A 289 -2.70 -13.79 3.48
CA PHE A 289 -3.40 -13.40 4.71
C PHE A 289 -4.77 -12.83 4.38
N THR A 290 -5.79 -13.28 5.11
CA THR A 290 -7.14 -12.76 5.02
C THR A 290 -7.78 -12.65 6.40
N ARG A 291 -8.78 -11.78 6.50
CA ARG A 291 -9.57 -11.59 7.72
C ARG A 291 -11.05 -11.84 7.43
N VAL A 292 -11.66 -12.75 8.18
CA VAL A 292 -13.10 -13.02 8.16
C VAL A 292 -13.78 -12.04 9.10
N ALA A 293 -14.74 -11.25 8.60
CA ALA A 293 -15.50 -10.31 9.40
C ALA A 293 -16.90 -10.87 9.71
N SER A 294 -17.23 -10.97 11.00
CA SER A 294 -18.57 -11.29 11.50
C SER A 294 -18.99 -10.19 12.49
N ASP A 295 -19.51 -10.55 13.66
CA ASP A 295 -19.54 -9.67 14.83
C ASP A 295 -18.10 -9.39 15.30
N THR A 296 -17.24 -10.41 15.31
CA THR A 296 -15.80 -10.32 15.57
C THR A 296 -14.99 -10.63 14.31
N PHE A 297 -13.68 -10.36 14.36
CA PHE A 297 -12.76 -10.79 13.33
C PHE A 297 -12.25 -12.20 13.60
N ARG A 298 -11.77 -12.89 12.55
CA ARG A 298 -10.83 -14.02 12.61
C ARG A 298 -9.85 -13.90 11.47
N GLU A 299 -8.66 -14.43 11.64
CA GLU A 299 -7.53 -14.27 10.75
C GLU A 299 -7.07 -15.63 10.24
N VAL A 300 -6.84 -15.70 8.92
CA VAL A 300 -6.36 -16.89 8.23
C VAL A 300 -5.06 -16.50 7.54
N GLN A 301 -3.97 -17.16 7.90
CA GLN A 301 -2.67 -16.98 7.28
C GLN A 301 -2.20 -18.30 6.69
N LEU A 302 -1.92 -18.36 5.40
CA LEU A 302 -1.39 -19.53 4.70
C LEU A 302 0.01 -19.26 4.17
N HIS A 303 0.99 -20.04 4.61
CA HIS A 303 2.31 -20.11 3.99
C HIS A 303 2.23 -21.07 2.80
N LEU A 304 2.33 -20.52 1.60
CA LEU A 304 1.95 -21.23 0.38
C LEU A 304 3.00 -22.27 -0.06
N ASP A 305 4.26 -22.04 0.29
CA ASP A 305 5.39 -22.93 0.02
C ASP A 305 5.44 -24.13 0.98
N THR A 306 5.15 -23.92 2.26
CA THR A 306 5.14 -24.99 3.29
C THR A 306 3.78 -25.66 3.47
N GLY A 307 2.69 -24.97 3.12
CA GLY A 307 1.32 -25.38 3.40
C GLY A 307 0.87 -25.08 4.84
N GLU A 308 1.68 -24.43 5.68
CA GLU A 308 1.28 -24.10 7.05
C GLU A 308 0.16 -23.04 7.05
N LEU A 309 -0.97 -23.38 7.64
CA LEU A 309 -2.08 -22.47 7.87
C LEU A 309 -2.19 -22.14 9.35
N TYR A 310 -2.32 -20.86 9.69
CA TYR A 310 -2.63 -20.37 11.02
C TYR A 310 -4.04 -19.77 11.03
N PHE A 311 -4.83 -20.18 12.01
CA PHE A 311 -6.20 -19.72 12.21
C PHE A 311 -6.33 -19.10 13.60
N ILE A 312 -6.33 -17.77 13.64
CA ILE A 312 -6.24 -16.97 14.87
C ILE A 312 -7.48 -16.11 15.01
N GLY A 313 -7.99 -15.98 16.23
CA GLY A 313 -9.21 -15.22 16.49
C GLY A 313 -9.35 -14.81 17.93
N GLU A 314 -10.59 -14.69 18.37
CA GLU A 314 -10.96 -14.25 19.70
C GLU A 314 -10.64 -15.24 20.82
N LYS A 315 -10.42 -14.72 22.02
CA LYS A 315 -10.31 -15.51 23.25
C LYS A 315 -11.66 -16.06 23.69
N SER A 316 -11.63 -17.31 24.17
CA SER A 316 -12.71 -18.05 24.82
C SER A 316 -14.02 -18.05 24.01
N HIS A 317 -13.91 -18.39 22.73
CA HIS A 317 -15.04 -18.59 21.83
C HIS A 317 -15.87 -19.80 22.28
N GLY A 318 -17.18 -19.64 22.43
CA GLY A 318 -18.02 -20.70 22.95
C GLY A 318 -18.73 -21.52 21.87
N PHE A 319 -19.20 -22.70 22.26
CA PHE A 319 -19.67 -23.74 21.35
C PHE A 319 -20.96 -24.39 21.84
N ASP A 320 -21.85 -24.66 20.89
CA ASP A 320 -23.13 -25.29 21.15
C ASP A 320 -23.03 -26.81 21.10
N LEU A 321 -23.65 -27.47 22.08
CA LEU A 321 -23.72 -28.93 22.14
C LEU A 321 -24.75 -29.45 21.14
N TYR A 322 -24.32 -30.36 20.26
CA TYR A 322 -25.18 -31.03 19.31
C TYR A 322 -25.14 -32.56 19.48
N THR A 323 -26.18 -33.10 20.12
CA THR A 323 -26.35 -34.54 20.36
C THR A 323 -27.42 -35.21 19.48
N SER A 324 -28.10 -34.44 18.65
CA SER A 324 -29.22 -34.94 17.86
C SER A 324 -28.78 -35.89 16.76
N SER A 325 -29.67 -36.83 16.40
CA SER A 325 -29.45 -37.83 15.33
C SER A 325 -28.20 -38.69 15.53
N GLY A 326 -27.78 -38.88 16.78
CA GLY A 326 -26.63 -39.69 17.16
C GLY A 326 -25.30 -38.94 17.12
N ASN A 327 -25.25 -37.67 16.70
CA ASN A 327 -24.03 -36.87 16.81
C ASN A 327 -23.60 -36.70 18.27
N HIS A 328 -22.31 -36.45 18.47
CA HIS A 328 -21.75 -36.04 19.75
C HIS A 328 -20.63 -35.05 19.49
N LEU A 329 -20.96 -33.76 19.43
CA LEU A 329 -20.02 -32.71 19.03
C LEU A 329 -20.45 -31.36 19.58
N TRP A 330 -19.50 -30.43 19.57
CA TRP A 330 -19.72 -29.02 19.84
C TRP A 330 -19.40 -28.21 18.59
N TRP A 331 -20.19 -27.18 18.28
CA TRP A 331 -19.88 -26.29 17.17
C TRP A 331 -20.37 -24.86 17.39
N CYS A 332 -19.72 -23.91 16.74
CA CYS A 332 -20.17 -22.54 16.65
C CYS A 332 -20.00 -22.00 15.22
N TYR A 333 -20.76 -20.97 14.92
CA TYR A 333 -20.82 -20.33 13.62
C TYR A 333 -19.66 -19.37 13.40
N MET A 334 -18.97 -19.45 12.26
CA MET A 334 -17.76 -18.66 12.01
C MET A 334 -17.93 -17.49 11.05
N ASN A 335 -18.74 -17.62 10.00
CA ASN A 335 -18.88 -16.58 8.98
C ASN A 335 -20.35 -16.36 8.58
N THR A 336 -20.81 -15.11 8.52
CA THR A 336 -22.13 -14.81 7.93
C THR A 336 -22.09 -15.04 6.42
N THR A 337 -23.17 -15.59 5.83
CA THR A 337 -23.32 -15.70 4.37
C THR A 337 -22.89 -14.39 3.72
N SER A 338 -22.06 -14.45 2.67
CA SER A 338 -21.47 -13.31 1.95
C SER A 338 -20.34 -12.51 2.62
N LYS A 339 -19.84 -12.91 3.81
CA LYS A 339 -18.65 -12.31 4.45
C LYS A 339 -17.47 -13.29 4.62
N GLY A 340 -17.25 -14.13 3.62
CA GLY A 340 -16.16 -15.10 3.59
C GLY A 340 -14.78 -14.46 3.39
N SER A 341 -13.72 -15.22 3.62
CA SER A 341 -12.34 -14.76 3.40
C SER A 341 -11.83 -14.92 1.96
N GLY A 342 -12.53 -15.73 1.15
CA GLY A 342 -12.06 -16.22 -0.14
C GLY A 342 -11.00 -17.30 0.02
N LEU A 343 -9.95 -17.02 0.80
CA LEU A 343 -8.82 -17.93 1.04
C LEU A 343 -9.23 -19.20 1.78
N LEU A 344 -9.94 -19.09 2.90
CA LEU A 344 -10.39 -20.24 3.68
C LEU A 344 -11.38 -21.09 2.89
N GLU A 345 -12.31 -20.45 2.17
CA GLU A 345 -13.25 -21.15 1.28
C GLU A 345 -12.51 -21.94 0.19
N TYR A 346 -11.49 -21.33 -0.42
CA TYR A 346 -10.63 -21.99 -1.40
C TYR A 346 -9.90 -23.19 -0.79
N VAL A 347 -9.30 -23.02 0.39
CA VAL A 347 -8.62 -24.11 1.11
C VAL A 347 -9.59 -25.25 1.43
N MET A 348 -10.76 -24.95 1.99
CA MET A 348 -11.78 -25.94 2.32
C MET A 348 -12.23 -26.73 1.07
N GLU A 349 -12.25 -26.09 -0.10
CA GLU A 349 -12.64 -26.70 -1.36
C GLU A 349 -11.56 -27.58 -2.00
N HIS A 350 -10.30 -27.15 -1.91
CA HIS A 350 -9.21 -27.68 -2.74
C HIS A 350 -8.19 -28.53 -1.98
N GLN A 351 -8.19 -28.49 -0.64
CA GLN A 351 -7.17 -29.17 0.16
C GLN A 351 -7.23 -30.71 0.00
N GLY A 352 -6.07 -31.32 -0.22
CA GLY A 352 -5.93 -32.73 -0.59
C GLY A 352 -6.33 -33.74 0.49
N GLN A 353 -6.39 -33.33 1.76
CA GLN A 353 -6.74 -34.17 2.91
C GLN A 353 -8.23 -34.12 3.30
N ALA A 354 -9.08 -33.41 2.55
CA ALA A 354 -10.47 -33.15 2.94
C ALA A 354 -11.31 -34.41 3.21
N ALA A 355 -11.06 -35.49 2.47
CA ALA A 355 -11.73 -36.77 2.70
C ALA A 355 -11.29 -37.43 4.02
N THR A 356 -9.99 -37.42 4.31
CA THR A 356 -9.41 -37.97 5.55
C THR A 356 -9.81 -37.16 6.77
N ASP A 357 -9.84 -35.83 6.67
CA ASP A 357 -10.32 -34.96 7.74
C ASP A 357 -11.79 -35.21 8.05
N LYS A 358 -12.60 -35.43 7.01
CA LYS A 358 -14.01 -35.77 7.16
C LYS A 358 -14.22 -37.12 7.83
N GLU A 359 -13.46 -38.15 7.44
CA GLU A 359 -13.49 -39.45 8.12
C GLU A 359 -13.12 -39.31 9.61
N SER A 360 -12.05 -38.55 9.91
CA SER A 360 -11.63 -38.26 11.28
C SER A 360 -12.72 -37.52 12.07
N ALA A 361 -13.41 -36.56 11.46
CA ALA A 361 -14.51 -35.84 12.09
C ALA A 361 -15.70 -36.78 12.37
N ILE A 362 -16.07 -37.65 11.42
CA ILE A 362 -17.14 -38.64 11.62
C ILE A 362 -16.80 -39.57 12.79
N GLU A 363 -15.56 -40.03 12.90
CA GLU A 363 -15.09 -40.84 14.04
C GLU A 363 -15.12 -40.06 15.35
N ALA A 364 -14.87 -38.75 15.31
CA ALA A 364 -14.86 -37.85 16.45
C ALA A 364 -16.27 -37.35 16.89
N GLY A 365 -17.34 -37.86 16.28
CA GLY A 365 -18.72 -37.60 16.72
C GLY A 365 -19.61 -36.85 15.71
N TRP A 366 -19.10 -36.51 14.52
CA TRP A 366 -19.83 -35.85 13.43
C TRP A 366 -20.64 -36.83 12.56
N HIS A 367 -21.28 -37.84 13.18
CA HIS A 367 -21.82 -39.02 12.52
C HIS A 367 -22.83 -38.75 11.39
N THR A 368 -23.58 -37.64 11.42
CA THR A 368 -24.55 -37.34 10.34
C THR A 368 -23.98 -36.52 9.18
N TYR A 369 -22.73 -36.05 9.27
CA TYR A 369 -22.12 -35.13 8.30
C TYR A 369 -21.44 -35.87 7.14
N THR A 370 -22.09 -36.90 6.62
CA THR A 370 -21.52 -37.81 5.60
C THR A 370 -21.72 -37.32 4.17
N ALA A 371 -22.72 -36.49 3.90
CA ALA A 371 -23.03 -36.01 2.55
C ALA A 371 -21.88 -35.17 1.94
N ASP A 372 -21.71 -35.23 0.62
CA ASP A 372 -20.61 -34.57 -0.13
C ASP A 372 -20.59 -33.04 0.00
N LYS A 373 -21.72 -32.45 0.41
CA LYS A 373 -21.82 -31.02 0.69
C LYS A 373 -21.02 -30.56 1.92
N TYR A 374 -20.63 -31.50 2.79
CA TYR A 374 -19.84 -31.20 3.97
C TYR A 374 -18.37 -31.44 3.70
N ARG A 375 -17.57 -30.39 3.86
CA ARG A 375 -16.11 -30.39 3.76
C ARG A 375 -15.53 -30.11 5.14
N PHE A 376 -14.39 -30.72 5.46
CA PHE A 376 -13.75 -30.62 6.77
C PHE A 376 -12.29 -30.21 6.62
N LEU A 377 -11.79 -29.48 7.61
CA LEU A 377 -10.38 -29.19 7.79
C LEU A 377 -10.05 -29.43 9.26
N LYS A 378 -9.21 -30.42 9.53
CA LYS A 378 -8.76 -30.72 10.89
C LYS A 378 -7.82 -29.62 11.38
N LEU A 379 -7.97 -29.26 12.66
CA LEU A 379 -7.15 -28.24 13.30
C LEU A 379 -6.28 -28.86 14.40
N GLU A 380 -5.05 -28.37 14.50
CA GLU A 380 -4.14 -28.63 15.61
C GLU A 380 -4.08 -27.39 16.52
N PRO A 381 -4.23 -27.54 17.84
CA PRO A 381 -4.08 -26.42 18.76
C PRO A 381 -2.62 -25.93 18.79
N LEU A 382 -2.44 -24.60 18.86
CA LEU A 382 -1.14 -23.98 19.13
C LEU A 382 -0.83 -23.99 20.64
N GLU A 383 0.42 -23.73 21.02
CA GLU A 383 0.83 -23.66 22.44
C GLU A 383 0.00 -22.65 23.24
N GLY A 384 -0.40 -21.54 22.59
CA GLY A 384 -1.25 -20.51 23.16
C GLY A 384 -2.73 -20.87 23.30
N GLN A 385 -3.16 -22.01 22.75
CA GLN A 385 -4.56 -22.43 22.78
C GLN A 385 -4.95 -22.83 24.20
N LYS A 386 -6.12 -22.37 24.63
CA LYS A 386 -6.74 -22.83 25.88
C LYS A 386 -8.16 -23.25 25.61
N THR A 387 -8.54 -24.35 26.24
CA THR A 387 -9.90 -24.87 26.20
C THR A 387 -10.46 -24.92 27.62
N PHE A 388 -11.72 -24.53 27.75
CA PHE A 388 -12.38 -24.27 29.02
C PHE A 388 -13.73 -24.99 29.06
N VAL A 389 -14.10 -25.48 30.24
CA VAL A 389 -15.42 -26.08 30.48
C VAL A 389 -16.09 -25.50 31.72
N ASN A 390 -17.39 -25.28 31.65
CA ASN A 390 -18.23 -24.90 32.79
C ASN A 390 -19.55 -25.71 32.78
N GLN A 391 -19.95 -26.22 33.94
CA GLN A 391 -21.14 -27.06 34.12
C GLN A 391 -22.32 -26.31 34.74
N GLU A 392 -22.04 -25.30 35.54
CA GLU A 392 -23.02 -24.59 36.37
C GLU A 392 -23.53 -23.31 35.70
N GLY A 393 -22.88 -22.91 34.60
CA GLY A 393 -23.13 -21.67 33.85
C GLY A 393 -22.32 -20.49 34.37
N PRO A 394 -22.14 -19.45 33.55
CA PRO A 394 -21.30 -18.33 33.94
C PRO A 394 -21.95 -17.50 35.07
N GLN A 395 -21.19 -17.15 36.11
CA GLN A 395 -21.65 -16.32 37.24
C GLN A 395 -21.97 -14.88 36.81
N GLN A 396 -21.36 -14.42 35.72
CA GLN A 396 -21.66 -13.15 35.06
C GLN A 396 -22.04 -13.44 33.60
N ALA A 397 -23.20 -12.93 33.15
CA ALA A 397 -23.57 -13.04 31.75
C ALA A 397 -22.50 -12.36 30.87
N GLY A 398 -22.11 -13.02 29.79
CA GLY A 398 -21.21 -12.43 28.80
C GLY A 398 -21.88 -11.22 28.14
N GLN A 399 -21.11 -10.15 27.89
CA GLN A 399 -21.59 -9.06 27.04
C GLN A 399 -21.36 -9.42 25.57
N THR A 400 -22.35 -9.13 24.73
CA THR A 400 -22.29 -9.30 23.27
C THR A 400 -21.26 -8.41 22.60
N ASP A 401 -20.79 -7.37 23.30
CA ASP A 401 -20.00 -6.27 22.72
C ASP A 401 -18.50 -6.40 23.07
N THR A 402 -18.06 -7.54 23.60
CA THR A 402 -16.64 -7.77 23.93
C THR A 402 -16.25 -9.23 23.68
N THR A 403 -15.03 -9.46 23.20
CA THR A 403 -14.40 -10.80 23.23
C THR A 403 -13.62 -11.05 24.53
N ARG A 404 -13.93 -10.29 25.60
CA ARG A 404 -13.30 -10.52 26.90
C ARG A 404 -13.59 -11.96 27.32
N ALA A 405 -12.55 -12.67 27.72
CA ALA A 405 -12.66 -14.05 28.13
C ALA A 405 -13.50 -14.15 29.42
N TYR A 406 -14.81 -14.41 29.31
CA TYR A 406 -15.71 -14.78 30.42
C TYR A 406 -15.41 -16.21 30.90
N SER A 407 -14.16 -16.47 31.26
CA SER A 407 -13.62 -17.80 31.58
C SER A 407 -13.09 -17.90 33.00
N GLU A 408 -13.23 -16.84 33.81
CA GLU A 408 -12.73 -16.79 35.20
C GLU A 408 -13.34 -17.89 36.09
N ASP A 409 -14.56 -18.31 35.79
CA ASP A 409 -15.30 -19.38 36.46
C ASP A 409 -15.32 -20.70 35.69
N TYR A 410 -14.56 -20.79 34.60
CA TYR A 410 -14.39 -22.03 33.85
C TYR A 410 -13.16 -22.79 34.34
N ARG A 411 -13.23 -24.11 34.21
CA ARG A 411 -12.08 -24.99 34.41
C ARG A 411 -11.37 -25.20 33.08
N THR A 412 -10.07 -24.93 33.03
CA THR A 412 -9.24 -25.31 31.87
C THR A 412 -9.14 -26.84 31.77
N ILE A 413 -9.27 -27.37 30.56
CA ILE A 413 -9.03 -28.77 30.22
C ILE A 413 -7.83 -28.88 29.27
N ASP A 414 -7.22 -30.06 29.24
CA ASP A 414 -6.15 -30.36 28.31
C ASP A 414 -6.69 -30.32 26.86
N HIS A 415 -6.08 -29.47 26.05
CA HIS A 415 -6.50 -29.20 24.68
C HIS A 415 -5.75 -30.03 23.64
N GLU A 416 -4.56 -30.56 23.96
CA GLU A 416 -3.68 -31.25 23.00
C GLU A 416 -4.31 -32.54 22.47
N THR A 417 -5.22 -33.13 23.25
CA THR A 417 -5.90 -34.39 22.94
C THR A 417 -7.31 -34.20 22.39
N LEU A 418 -7.75 -32.96 22.20
CA LEU A 418 -9.06 -32.64 21.66
C LEU A 418 -9.04 -32.67 20.13
N PHE A 419 -10.15 -33.13 19.55
CA PHE A 419 -10.35 -33.05 18.11
C PHE A 419 -11.01 -31.72 17.77
N PHE A 420 -10.29 -30.82 17.09
CA PHE A 420 -10.83 -29.58 16.55
C PHE A 420 -10.94 -29.64 15.03
N THR A 421 -11.96 -29.01 14.48
CA THR A 421 -12.16 -28.96 13.02
C THR A 421 -12.88 -27.68 12.62
N LEU A 422 -12.56 -27.19 11.42
CA LEU A 422 -13.51 -26.38 10.65
C LEU A 422 -14.36 -27.30 9.80
N TYR A 423 -15.64 -27.00 9.63
CA TYR A 423 -16.48 -27.63 8.62
C TYR A 423 -17.21 -26.59 7.79
N GLN A 424 -17.37 -26.88 6.50
CA GLN A 424 -18.10 -26.04 5.54
C GLN A 424 -19.30 -26.81 5.01
N ASN A 425 -20.45 -26.13 4.90
CA ASN A 425 -21.60 -26.62 4.16
C ASN A 425 -21.70 -25.88 2.81
N SER A 426 -21.37 -26.56 1.72
CA SER A 426 -21.30 -25.94 0.39
C SER A 426 -22.65 -25.46 -0.14
N GLN A 427 -23.78 -25.91 0.42
CA GLN A 427 -25.11 -25.45 -0.01
C GLN A 427 -25.45 -24.03 0.45
N ASN A 428 -24.87 -23.58 1.58
CA ASN A 428 -25.09 -22.25 2.11
C ASN A 428 -23.80 -21.43 2.26
N GLY A 429 -22.64 -22.04 2.01
CA GLY A 429 -21.33 -21.39 2.10
C GLY A 429 -20.85 -21.11 3.53
N HIS A 430 -21.58 -21.59 4.54
CA HIS A 430 -21.22 -21.37 5.93
C HIS A 430 -20.09 -22.28 6.38
N ILE A 431 -19.21 -21.69 7.18
CA ILE A 431 -18.10 -22.32 7.86
C ILE A 431 -18.37 -22.21 9.36
N TYR A 432 -17.95 -23.26 10.06
CA TYR A 432 -18.20 -23.48 11.45
C TYR A 432 -16.93 -24.05 12.09
N LEU A 433 -16.69 -23.70 13.34
CA LEU A 433 -15.62 -24.27 14.15
C LEU A 433 -16.25 -25.25 15.12
N GLY A 434 -15.62 -26.39 15.34
CA GLY A 434 -16.18 -27.39 16.23
C GLY A 434 -15.16 -28.30 16.87
N ALA A 435 -15.65 -29.04 17.87
CA ALA A 435 -14.89 -30.01 18.64
C ALA A 435 -15.60 -31.36 18.67
N GLY A 436 -14.82 -32.44 18.61
CA GLY A 436 -15.32 -33.82 18.64
C GLY A 436 -15.66 -34.28 20.06
N GLY A 437 -16.85 -34.85 20.24
CA GLY A 437 -17.44 -34.90 21.56
C GLY A 437 -16.79 -35.88 22.53
N ASP A 438 -16.37 -37.05 22.05
CA ASP A 438 -15.69 -38.06 22.87
C ASP A 438 -14.35 -37.55 23.43
N SER A 439 -13.67 -36.67 22.68
CA SER A 439 -12.42 -36.06 23.13
C SER A 439 -12.66 -35.06 24.27
N VAL A 440 -13.71 -34.25 24.15
CA VAL A 440 -14.13 -33.28 25.15
C VAL A 440 -14.62 -33.98 26.42
N GLU A 441 -15.51 -34.97 26.30
CA GLU A 441 -16.03 -35.70 27.46
C GLU A 441 -14.91 -36.38 28.25
N ARG A 442 -13.93 -36.97 27.57
CA ARG A 442 -12.79 -37.63 28.22
C ARG A 442 -11.99 -36.66 29.11
N GLN A 443 -11.78 -35.43 28.64
CA GLN A 443 -11.03 -34.41 29.39
C GLN A 443 -11.88 -33.66 30.41
N ALA A 444 -13.16 -33.46 30.11
CA ALA A 444 -14.11 -32.80 30.99
C ALA A 444 -14.57 -33.72 32.14
N GLY A 445 -14.54 -35.05 31.93
CA GLY A 445 -15.04 -36.10 32.82
C GLY A 445 -16.57 -36.29 32.76
N ILE A 446 -17.28 -35.33 32.19
CA ILE A 446 -18.72 -35.28 31.98
C ILE A 446 -18.98 -34.39 30.76
N ILE A 447 -20.07 -34.63 30.04
CA ILE A 447 -20.49 -33.83 28.87
C ILE A 447 -20.79 -32.39 29.33
N PRO A 448 -20.01 -31.37 28.92
CA PRO A 448 -20.37 -29.98 29.17
C PRO A 448 -21.73 -29.62 28.56
N PRO A 449 -22.50 -28.70 29.16
CA PRO A 449 -23.67 -28.15 28.49
C PRO A 449 -23.28 -27.36 27.22
N GLY A 450 -24.26 -26.69 26.61
CA GLY A 450 -24.07 -25.83 25.44
C GLY A 450 -25.44 -25.48 24.91
N ASP A 451 -26.05 -24.44 25.49
CA ASP A 451 -27.49 -24.17 25.32
C ASP A 451 -27.85 -23.25 24.14
N GLY A 452 -26.89 -22.82 23.32
CA GLY A 452 -27.19 -21.99 22.14
C GLY A 452 -27.36 -20.51 22.43
N THR A 453 -27.18 -20.06 23.68
CA THR A 453 -27.48 -18.67 24.04
C THR A 453 -26.21 -17.79 24.10
N PRO A 454 -26.17 -16.66 23.38
CA PRO A 454 -25.00 -15.76 23.37
C PRO A 454 -24.58 -15.26 24.76
N GLU A 455 -25.52 -15.16 25.70
CA GLU A 455 -25.31 -14.54 27.02
C GLU A 455 -25.04 -15.55 28.15
N LYS A 456 -25.29 -16.86 27.90
CA LYS A 456 -25.12 -17.93 28.90
C LYS A 456 -24.46 -19.17 28.36
N ASP A 457 -23.70 -19.05 27.27
CA ASP A 457 -22.97 -20.15 26.64
C ASP A 457 -22.09 -20.87 27.68
N ASN A 458 -22.72 -21.85 28.33
CA ASN A 458 -22.26 -22.64 29.43
C ASN A 458 -21.86 -23.96 28.83
N GLY A 459 -20.63 -24.40 29.08
CA GLY A 459 -20.17 -25.58 28.40
C GLY A 459 -18.75 -25.41 27.93
N LEU A 460 -18.53 -25.69 26.65
CA LEU A 460 -17.22 -25.68 26.03
C LEU A 460 -16.89 -24.32 25.44
N ARG A 461 -15.69 -23.81 25.78
CA ARG A 461 -15.07 -22.67 25.12
C ARG A 461 -13.66 -23.00 24.70
N ALA A 462 -13.20 -22.43 23.60
CA ALA A 462 -11.83 -22.53 23.14
C ALA A 462 -11.31 -21.19 22.61
N ASP A 463 -10.09 -20.84 22.98
CA ASP A 463 -9.33 -19.77 22.35
C ASP A 463 -9.09 -20.14 20.87
N ILE A 464 -9.37 -19.22 19.94
CA ILE A 464 -9.09 -19.43 18.53
C ILE A 464 -7.60 -19.20 18.28
N ALA A 465 -6.81 -20.26 18.44
CA ALA A 465 -5.38 -20.30 18.19
C ALA A 465 -5.00 -21.69 17.65
N PHE A 466 -5.16 -21.86 16.35
CA PHE A 466 -4.99 -23.15 15.71
C PHE A 466 -4.05 -23.08 14.51
N ARG A 467 -3.52 -24.23 14.12
CA ARG A 467 -2.84 -24.43 12.85
C ARG A 467 -3.41 -25.63 12.08
N ALA A 468 -3.12 -25.69 10.79
CA ALA A 468 -3.34 -26.87 9.95
C ALA A 468 -2.22 -26.97 8.90
N THR A 469 -2.06 -28.15 8.32
CA THR A 469 -1.18 -28.36 7.16
C THR A 469 -2.03 -28.56 5.92
N ILE A 470 -1.90 -27.68 4.94
CA ILE A 470 -2.73 -27.66 3.74
C ILE A 470 -1.94 -28.23 2.57
N GLU A 471 -2.50 -29.27 1.95
CA GLU A 471 -1.97 -29.85 0.73
C GLU A 471 -2.69 -29.28 -0.50
N LEU A 472 -1.97 -28.47 -1.29
CA LEU A 472 -2.42 -27.94 -2.57
C LEU A 472 -1.49 -28.39 -3.70
N THR A 473 -2.04 -28.58 -4.89
CA THR A 473 -1.24 -28.78 -6.10
C THR A 473 -0.52 -27.48 -6.48
N GLU A 474 0.56 -27.57 -7.27
CA GLU A 474 1.25 -26.37 -7.75
C GLU A 474 0.34 -25.46 -8.58
N GLU A 475 -0.60 -26.02 -9.35
CA GLU A 475 -1.59 -25.24 -10.11
C GLU A 475 -2.49 -24.43 -9.16
N GLN A 476 -2.98 -25.04 -8.08
CA GLN A 476 -3.81 -24.38 -7.07
C GLN A 476 -3.05 -23.30 -6.30
N LYS A 477 -1.77 -23.57 -5.97
CA LYS A 477 -0.91 -22.56 -5.33
C LYS A 477 -0.72 -21.36 -6.24
N MET A 478 -0.42 -21.59 -7.52
CA MET A 478 -0.26 -20.50 -8.49
C MET A 478 -1.55 -19.73 -8.73
N GLU A 479 -2.71 -20.41 -8.72
CA GLU A 479 -4.01 -19.75 -8.77
C GLU A 479 -4.21 -18.79 -7.59
N LEU A 480 -3.95 -19.27 -6.36
CA LEU A 480 -4.02 -18.43 -5.17
C LEU A 480 -3.06 -17.23 -5.24
N LEU A 481 -1.83 -17.43 -5.70
CA LEU A 481 -0.84 -16.36 -5.83
C LEU A 481 -1.28 -15.27 -6.83
N HIS A 482 -2.05 -15.63 -7.86
CA HIS A 482 -2.61 -14.66 -8.79
C HIS A 482 -3.89 -13.97 -8.30
N GLN A 483 -4.57 -14.54 -7.30
CA GLN A 483 -5.80 -13.98 -6.73
C GLN A 483 -5.55 -13.15 -5.47
N PHE A 484 -4.51 -13.48 -4.69
CA PHE A 484 -4.20 -12.85 -3.41
C PHE A 484 -2.82 -12.21 -3.44
N LEU A 485 -2.74 -10.98 -2.92
CA LEU A 485 -1.47 -10.28 -2.75
C LEU A 485 -0.68 -10.91 -1.58
N PRO A 486 0.57 -11.36 -1.78
CA PRO A 486 1.41 -11.82 -0.70
C PRO A 486 1.61 -10.76 0.38
N GLN A 487 1.64 -11.19 1.64
CA GLN A 487 1.78 -10.34 2.83
C GLN A 487 2.94 -10.80 3.70
N ALA A 488 3.34 -9.99 4.67
CA ALA A 488 4.25 -10.45 5.72
C ALA A 488 3.53 -11.44 6.65
N ALA A 489 4.23 -12.48 7.10
CA ALA A 489 3.73 -13.35 8.17
C ALA A 489 3.61 -12.54 9.47
N ILE A 490 2.43 -12.57 10.06
CA ILE A 490 2.17 -11.99 11.39
C ILE A 490 1.93 -13.08 12.45
N HIS A 491 1.58 -14.29 12.02
CA HIS A 491 1.38 -15.46 12.88
C HIS A 491 2.46 -16.51 12.66
N GLY A 492 2.82 -17.19 13.74
CA GLY A 492 3.72 -18.34 13.76
C GLY A 492 3.30 -19.35 14.84
N PRO A 493 4.12 -20.36 15.16
CA PRO A 493 3.78 -21.42 16.11
C PRO A 493 3.41 -20.92 17.52
N GLU A 494 3.92 -19.75 17.89
CA GLU A 494 3.70 -19.09 19.18
C GLU A 494 2.44 -18.19 19.19
N ALA A 495 1.67 -18.15 18.10
CA ALA A 495 0.50 -17.28 18.00
C ALA A 495 -0.57 -17.65 19.04
N VAL A 496 -1.22 -16.61 19.56
CA VAL A 496 -2.23 -16.72 20.63
C VAL A 496 -3.51 -16.03 20.19
N ALA A 497 -4.64 -16.46 20.77
CA ALA A 497 -5.91 -15.78 20.56
C ALA A 497 -5.87 -14.35 21.14
N TYR A 498 -6.54 -13.41 20.48
CA TYR A 498 -6.55 -12.00 20.87
C TYR A 498 -7.79 -11.60 21.67
N GLU A 499 -7.65 -10.46 22.36
CA GLU A 499 -8.75 -9.76 23.02
C GLU A 499 -9.10 -8.50 22.21
N TYR A 500 -10.33 -8.44 21.74
CA TYR A 500 -10.97 -7.36 20.99
C TYR A 500 -12.16 -6.80 21.78
N GLN A 501 -12.15 -5.49 22.07
CA GLN A 501 -13.31 -4.77 22.59
C GLN A 501 -14.03 -4.10 21.42
N HIS A 502 -15.34 -4.32 21.28
CA HIS A 502 -16.08 -3.65 20.22
C HIS A 502 -16.18 -2.15 20.56
N PRO A 503 -16.06 -1.26 19.56
CA PRO A 503 -16.37 0.14 19.73
C PRO A 503 -17.81 0.30 20.28
N PRO A 504 -18.06 1.22 21.22
CA PRO A 504 -19.42 1.43 21.75
C PRO A 504 -20.41 1.75 20.62
N GLY A 505 -21.49 0.97 20.51
CA GLY A 505 -22.62 1.26 19.60
C GLY A 505 -22.62 0.51 18.26
N LEU A 506 -21.97 -0.65 18.17
CA LEU A 506 -22.21 -1.65 17.13
C LEU A 506 -23.27 -2.66 17.57
#